data_AF-A0A034WIZ3-F1
#
_entry.id   AF-A0A034WIZ3-F1
#
_cell.length_a   1.000
_cell.length_b   1.000
_cell.length_c   1.000
_cell.angle_alpha   90.00
_cell.angle_beta   90.00
_cell.angle_gamma   90.00
#
_symmetry.space_group_name_H-M   'P 1'
#
loop_
_entity.id
_entity.type
_entity.pdbx_description
1 polymer ?
#
loop_
_entity_poly.entity_id
_entity_poly.type
_entity_poly.pdbx_seq_one_letter_code
_entity_poly.pdbx_strand_id
1 'polypeptide(L)'
;MSSLHIFYISFFSCALLLHTAFTYNINSSLEYCDYLNKRVFKQRCIGLYTATMLAKYMDGKMRHLNQFAIYAAEDDPGIYFLALRKSVMHFCHRLQWKNNTEFECLDREKPERILLLKAEIHCFKFPLDYCIDLVQLCEVENHRKPVFPEIKENAILYAMRSILAEAGAAFIQPFTKLQLFGILAFVNCAHKLLENI
;
A
#
# COMPACT_ATOMS: atom_id res chain seq x y z
N MET A 1 48.47 0.95 -14.30
CA MET A 1 47.24 0.26 -13.86
C MET A 1 46.06 1.13 -14.26
N SER A 2 45.23 0.63 -15.17
CA SER A 2 44.29 1.43 -15.96
C SER A 2 43.09 1.93 -15.16
N SER A 3 42.75 3.22 -15.33
CA SER A 3 41.59 3.92 -14.76
C SER A 3 40.27 3.15 -14.93
N LEU A 4 40.16 2.32 -15.98
CA LEU A 4 39.01 1.44 -16.24
C LEU A 4 38.66 0.47 -15.09
N HIS A 5 39.64 -0.05 -14.34
CA HIS A 5 39.37 -0.98 -13.25
C HIS A 5 38.69 -0.31 -12.05
N ILE A 6 39.05 0.93 -11.75
CA ILE A 6 38.47 1.71 -10.63
C ILE A 6 37.02 2.11 -10.97
N PHE A 7 36.75 2.41 -12.25
CA PHE A 7 35.40 2.68 -12.73
C PHE A 7 34.49 1.43 -12.68
N TYR A 8 34.99 0.26 -13.06
CA TYR A 8 34.20 -0.97 -13.00
C TYR A 8 33.84 -1.38 -11.56
N ILE A 9 34.77 -1.23 -10.62
CA ILE A 9 34.57 -1.58 -9.21
C ILE A 9 33.59 -0.62 -8.53
N SER A 10 33.67 0.69 -8.82
CA SER A 10 32.75 1.69 -8.26
C SER A 10 31.33 1.56 -8.82
N PHE A 11 31.18 1.24 -10.12
CA PHE A 11 29.88 0.96 -10.72
C PHE A 11 29.22 -0.30 -10.14
N PHE A 12 29.98 -1.39 -9.98
CA PHE A 12 29.47 -2.63 -9.36
C PHE A 12 29.08 -2.42 -7.91
N SER A 13 29.86 -1.65 -7.14
CA SER A 13 29.57 -1.37 -5.73
C SER A 13 28.29 -0.53 -5.57
N CYS A 14 28.08 0.44 -6.45
CA CYS A 14 26.89 1.29 -6.43
C CYS A 14 25.63 0.52 -6.85
N ALA A 15 25.74 -0.33 -7.89
CA ALA A 15 24.66 -1.21 -8.33
C ALA A 15 24.29 -2.26 -7.25
N LEU A 16 25.29 -2.82 -6.57
CA LEU A 16 25.09 -3.78 -5.48
C LEU A 16 24.41 -3.12 -4.27
N LEU A 17 24.83 -1.90 -3.89
CA LEU A 17 24.21 -1.14 -2.80
C LEU A 17 22.76 -0.72 -3.12
N LEU A 18 22.48 -0.35 -4.37
CA LEU A 18 21.12 -0.07 -4.82
C LEU A 18 20.26 -1.34 -4.80
N HIS A 19 20.79 -2.47 -5.25
CA HIS A 19 20.07 -3.75 -5.21
C HIS A 19 19.77 -4.20 -3.77
N THR A 20 20.76 -4.13 -2.87
CA THR A 20 20.56 -4.54 -1.47
C THR A 20 19.62 -3.61 -0.72
N ALA A 21 19.69 -2.30 -0.95
CA ALA A 21 18.75 -1.35 -0.37
C ALA A 21 17.32 -1.58 -0.89
N PHE A 22 17.15 -1.93 -2.17
CA PHE A 22 15.84 -2.20 -2.76
C PHE A 22 15.24 -3.52 -2.26
N THR A 23 16.04 -4.60 -2.17
CA THR A 23 15.55 -5.90 -1.69
C THR A 23 15.25 -5.91 -0.19
N TYR A 24 16.05 -5.22 0.63
CA TYR A 24 15.83 -5.16 2.08
C TYR A 24 14.55 -4.40 2.46
N ASN A 25 14.24 -3.31 1.74
CA ASN A 25 13.04 -2.51 2.00
C ASN A 25 11.75 -3.23 1.58
N ILE A 26 11.81 -4.04 0.51
CA ILE A 26 10.67 -4.85 0.06
C ILE A 26 10.42 -6.01 1.03
N ASN A 27 11.45 -6.76 1.42
CA ASN A 27 11.29 -7.93 2.30
C ASN A 27 10.84 -7.57 3.71
N SER A 28 11.37 -6.50 4.31
CA SER A 28 10.97 -6.09 5.65
C SER A 28 9.51 -5.64 5.70
N SER A 29 8.99 -4.95 4.68
CA SER A 29 7.57 -4.58 4.63
C SER A 29 6.64 -5.79 4.52
N LEU A 30 7.08 -6.85 3.85
CA LEU A 30 6.29 -8.07 3.63
C LEU A 30 6.17 -8.88 4.94
N GLU A 31 7.28 -9.05 5.67
CA GLU A 31 7.33 -9.83 6.93
C GLU A 31 6.45 -9.22 8.05
N TYR A 32 6.32 -7.89 8.09
CA TYR A 32 5.44 -7.22 9.06
C TYR A 32 3.95 -7.37 8.73
N CYS A 33 3.60 -7.59 7.46
CA CYS A 33 2.23 -7.74 6.98
C CYS A 33 1.78 -9.20 6.86
N ASP A 34 2.58 -10.17 7.30
CA ASP A 34 2.27 -11.59 7.14
C ASP A 34 0.93 -12.00 7.75
N TYR A 35 0.47 -11.33 8.81
CA TYR A 35 -0.84 -11.62 9.40
C TYR A 35 -2.01 -11.29 8.47
N LEU A 36 -1.81 -10.51 7.41
CA LEU A 36 -2.81 -10.25 6.38
C LEU A 36 -2.92 -11.39 5.36
N ASN A 37 -1.89 -12.23 5.22
CA ASN A 37 -1.83 -13.26 4.19
C ASN A 37 -2.99 -14.25 4.32
N LYS A 38 -3.67 -14.53 3.20
CA LYS A 38 -4.78 -15.49 3.07
C LYS A 38 -6.03 -15.17 3.90
N ARG A 39 -6.06 -14.07 4.66
CA ARG A 39 -7.25 -13.67 5.44
C ARG A 39 -8.27 -12.96 4.57
N VAL A 40 -9.53 -13.18 4.90
CA VAL A 40 -10.66 -12.45 4.32
C VAL A 40 -11.10 -11.39 5.32
N PHE A 41 -11.22 -10.17 4.83
CA PHE A 41 -11.60 -8.99 5.59
C PHE A 41 -13.00 -8.56 5.17
N LYS A 42 -13.92 -8.52 6.14
CA LYS A 42 -15.30 -8.08 5.92
C LYS A 42 -15.43 -6.61 6.27
N GLN A 43 -16.01 -5.83 5.36
CA GLN A 43 -16.29 -4.42 5.55
C GLN A 43 -17.26 -4.26 6.73
N ARG A 44 -16.81 -3.53 7.74
CA ARG A 44 -17.61 -3.17 8.91
C ARG A 44 -18.45 -1.95 8.58
N CYS A 45 -17.81 -0.87 8.17
CA CYS A 45 -18.46 0.40 7.91
C CYS A 45 -17.58 1.30 7.03
N ILE A 46 -18.19 2.38 6.52
CA ILE A 46 -17.51 3.47 5.82
C ILE A 46 -17.83 4.73 6.61
N GLY A 47 -16.82 5.57 6.83
CA GLY A 47 -16.96 6.83 7.57
C GLY A 47 -16.32 8.00 6.84
N LEU A 48 -16.49 9.19 7.40
CA LEU A 48 -15.91 10.43 6.89
C LEU A 48 -14.96 11.05 7.91
N TYR A 49 -13.83 11.60 7.46
CA TYR A 49 -12.94 12.30 8.39
C TYR A 49 -13.56 13.61 8.90
N THR A 50 -13.64 13.73 10.22
CA THR A 50 -14.05 14.96 10.91
C THR A 50 -12.89 15.93 11.07
N ALA A 51 -13.20 17.22 11.27
CA ALA A 51 -12.18 18.23 11.55
C ALA A 51 -11.37 17.91 12.82
N THR A 52 -12.02 17.32 13.84
CA THR A 52 -11.38 16.87 15.08
C THR A 52 -10.32 15.79 14.82
N MET A 53 -10.61 14.81 13.96
CA MET A 53 -9.64 13.76 13.60
C MET A 53 -8.43 14.33 12.87
N LEU A 54 -8.66 15.27 11.93
CA LEU A 54 -7.57 15.94 11.23
C LEU A 54 -6.68 16.72 12.19
N ALA A 55 -7.27 17.45 13.14
CA ALA A 55 -6.51 18.21 14.14
C ALA A 55 -5.73 17.32 15.10
N LYS A 56 -6.31 16.17 15.52
CA LYS A 56 -5.67 15.25 16.46
C LYS A 56 -4.44 14.55 15.85
N TYR A 57 -4.56 14.05 14.62
CA TYR A 57 -3.54 13.19 14.02
C TYR A 57 -2.60 13.91 13.04
N MET A 58 -3.00 15.08 12.53
CA MET A 58 -2.19 15.91 11.62
C MET A 58 -1.59 15.14 10.43
N ASP A 59 -2.24 14.07 9.99
CA ASP A 59 -1.79 13.27 8.84
C ASP A 59 -2.03 14.04 7.54
N GLY A 60 -0.95 14.39 6.84
CA GLY A 60 -1.01 15.12 5.56
C GLY A 60 -1.74 14.36 4.44
N LYS A 61 -2.00 13.05 4.60
CA LYS A 61 -2.79 12.24 3.67
C LYS A 61 -4.29 12.29 3.95
N MET A 62 -4.71 12.70 5.15
CA MET A 62 -6.11 12.90 5.48
C MET A 62 -6.63 14.22 4.91
N ARG A 63 -7.88 14.23 4.47
CA ARG A 63 -8.60 15.47 4.12
C ARG A 63 -10.00 15.42 4.69
N HIS A 64 -10.50 16.58 5.10
CA HIS A 64 -11.84 16.68 5.67
C HIS A 64 -12.88 16.15 4.68
N LEU A 65 -13.86 15.38 5.19
CA LEU A 65 -14.92 14.74 4.41
C LEU A 65 -14.43 13.71 3.37
N ASN A 66 -13.15 13.33 3.38
CA ASN A 66 -12.74 12.15 2.63
C ASN A 66 -13.27 10.89 3.32
N GLN A 67 -13.62 9.90 2.49
CA GLN A 67 -14.07 8.60 2.94
C GLN A 67 -12.88 7.72 3.35
N PHE A 68 -13.11 6.95 4.40
CA PHE A 68 -12.32 5.80 4.79
C PHE A 68 -13.24 4.58 4.99
N ALA A 69 -12.69 3.38 4.81
CA ALA A 69 -13.41 2.14 5.04
C ALA A 69 -12.69 1.27 6.07
N ILE A 70 -13.47 0.70 6.99
CA ILE A 70 -13.00 -0.20 8.05
C ILE A 70 -13.40 -1.62 7.69
N TYR A 71 -12.43 -2.53 7.75
CA TYR A 71 -12.63 -3.96 7.60
C TYR A 71 -12.10 -4.69 8.84
N ALA A 72 -12.74 -5.80 9.19
CA ALA A 72 -12.26 -6.71 10.23
C ALA A 72 -12.07 -8.10 9.62
N ALA A 73 -11.06 -8.84 10.05
CA ALA A 73 -10.86 -10.20 9.58
C ALA A 73 -12.02 -11.12 10.00
N GLU A 74 -12.47 -11.99 9.09
CA GLU A 74 -13.58 -12.91 9.36
C GLU A 74 -13.19 -14.01 10.37
N ASP A 75 -11.92 -14.39 10.41
CA ASP A 75 -11.39 -15.45 11.26
C ASP A 75 -10.91 -14.95 12.64
N ASP A 76 -10.39 -13.72 12.73
CA ASP A 76 -10.11 -13.03 14.00
C ASP A 76 -10.59 -11.57 13.95
N PRO A 77 -11.79 -11.28 14.48
CA PRO A 77 -12.36 -9.93 14.48
C PRO A 77 -11.54 -8.85 15.20
N GLY A 78 -10.49 -9.21 15.94
CA GLY A 78 -9.54 -8.25 16.54
C GLY A 78 -8.47 -7.73 15.57
N ILE A 79 -8.41 -8.24 14.34
CA ILE A 79 -7.49 -7.80 13.29
C ILE A 79 -8.23 -6.87 12.32
N TYR A 80 -7.76 -5.63 12.24
CA TYR A 80 -8.40 -4.59 11.44
C TYR A 80 -7.58 -4.22 10.20
N PHE A 81 -8.26 -3.93 9.11
CA PHE A 81 -7.68 -3.38 7.88
C PHE A 81 -8.42 -2.09 7.51
N LEU A 82 -7.69 -0.99 7.35
CA LEU A 82 -8.25 0.35 7.16
C LEU A 82 -7.83 0.89 5.80
N ALA A 83 -8.80 1.12 4.92
CA ALA A 83 -8.56 1.80 3.65
C ALA A 83 -8.85 3.30 3.82
N LEU A 84 -7.80 4.10 4.00
CA LEU A 84 -7.89 5.49 4.47
C LEU A 84 -8.16 6.52 3.37
N ARG A 85 -8.25 6.09 2.12
CA ARG A 85 -8.55 6.96 0.98
C ARG A 85 -9.49 6.26 0.03
N LYS A 86 -10.53 6.97 -0.41
CA LYS A 86 -11.52 6.46 -1.37
C LYS A 86 -10.83 5.75 -2.53
N SER A 87 -11.18 4.49 -2.70
CA SER A 87 -10.69 3.59 -3.74
C SER A 87 -11.80 2.63 -4.14
N VAL A 88 -11.59 1.87 -5.21
CA VAL A 88 -12.52 0.81 -5.64
C VAL A 88 -12.81 -0.23 -4.54
N MET A 89 -11.91 -0.37 -3.55
CA MET A 89 -12.13 -1.26 -2.41
C MET A 89 -13.33 -0.86 -1.57
N HIS A 90 -13.68 0.44 -1.50
CA HIS A 90 -14.82 0.92 -0.71
C HIS A 90 -16.18 0.38 -1.22
N PHE A 91 -16.21 -0.24 -2.39
CA PHE A 91 -17.39 -0.88 -2.96
C PHE A 91 -17.37 -2.40 -2.79
N CYS A 92 -16.41 -2.93 -2.02
CA CYS A 92 -16.24 -4.36 -1.79
C CYS A 92 -16.53 -4.70 -0.33
N HIS A 93 -17.51 -5.55 -0.07
CA HIS A 93 -17.89 -5.99 1.27
C HIS A 93 -16.95 -7.06 1.83
N ARG A 94 -16.34 -7.89 0.99
CA ARG A 94 -15.41 -8.95 1.39
C ARG A 94 -14.14 -8.89 0.56
N LEU A 95 -13.07 -8.46 1.19
CA LEU A 95 -11.77 -8.22 0.58
C LEU A 95 -10.79 -9.33 0.99
N GLN A 96 -9.94 -9.76 0.06
CA GLN A 96 -8.75 -10.54 0.38
C GLN A 96 -7.50 -9.83 -0.13
N TRP A 97 -6.50 -9.68 0.76
CA TRP A 97 -5.19 -9.15 0.39
C TRP A 97 -4.35 -10.23 -0.31
N LYS A 98 -3.70 -9.86 -1.43
CA LYS A 98 -2.77 -10.75 -2.14
C LYS A 98 -1.34 -10.24 -2.08
N ASN A 99 -1.15 -8.94 -2.34
CA ASN A 99 0.13 -8.25 -2.24
C ASN A 99 -0.11 -6.74 -2.05
N ASN A 100 0.97 -5.96 -1.91
CA ASN A 100 0.91 -4.53 -1.61
C ASN A 100 -0.04 -3.70 -2.47
N THR A 101 -0.25 -4.08 -3.73
CA THR A 101 -1.08 -3.35 -4.69
C THR A 101 -2.30 -4.14 -5.19
N GLU A 102 -2.41 -5.41 -4.79
CA GLU A 102 -3.37 -6.34 -5.36
C GLU A 102 -4.26 -6.96 -4.29
N PHE A 103 -5.55 -6.95 -4.61
CA PHE A 103 -6.60 -7.47 -3.76
C PHE A 103 -7.61 -8.24 -4.59
N GLU A 104 -8.40 -9.08 -3.95
CA GLU A 104 -9.57 -9.71 -4.54
C GLU A 104 -10.83 -9.28 -3.79
N CYS A 105 -11.88 -8.97 -4.54
CA CYS A 105 -13.21 -8.78 -4.03
C CYS A 105 -14.02 -10.07 -4.16
N LEU A 106 -14.58 -10.53 -3.05
CA LEU A 106 -15.24 -11.83 -2.89
C LEU A 106 -16.76 -11.71 -2.76
N ASP A 107 -17.33 -10.58 -3.21
CA ASP A 107 -18.77 -10.31 -3.12
C ASP A 107 -19.60 -11.07 -4.16
N ARG A 108 -18.96 -11.48 -5.26
CA ARG A 108 -19.57 -12.21 -6.37
C ARG A 108 -19.14 -13.67 -6.35
N GLU A 109 -19.85 -14.53 -7.09
CA GLU A 109 -19.49 -15.95 -7.24
C GLU A 109 -18.06 -16.18 -7.73
N LYS A 110 -17.56 -15.27 -8.58
CA LYS A 110 -16.17 -15.27 -9.05
C LYS A 110 -15.41 -14.11 -8.41
N PRO A 111 -14.23 -14.34 -7.81
CA PRO A 111 -13.37 -13.29 -7.28
C PRO A 111 -13.04 -12.23 -8.33
N GLU A 112 -13.28 -10.97 -8.02
CA GLU A 112 -12.94 -9.83 -8.87
C GLU A 112 -11.60 -9.22 -8.43
N ARG A 113 -10.64 -9.13 -9.35
CA ARG A 113 -9.30 -8.61 -9.03
C ARG A 113 -9.33 -7.08 -8.96
N ILE A 114 -8.83 -6.53 -7.86
CA ILE A 114 -8.63 -5.10 -7.64
C ILE A 114 -7.13 -4.80 -7.70
N LEU A 115 -6.74 -3.91 -8.63
CA LEU A 115 -5.36 -3.45 -8.78
C LEU A 115 -5.24 -1.95 -8.47
N LEU A 116 -4.44 -1.63 -7.45
CA LEU A 116 -4.08 -0.27 -7.11
C LEU A 116 -2.77 0.09 -7.80
N LEU A 117 -2.77 1.12 -8.65
CA LEU A 117 -1.56 1.62 -9.31
C LEU A 117 -0.47 2.05 -8.32
N LYS A 118 -0.91 2.60 -7.19
CA LYS A 118 -0.02 2.98 -6.10
C LYS A 118 -0.74 2.88 -4.78
N ALA A 119 -0.15 2.11 -3.87
CA ALA A 119 -0.63 1.84 -2.53
C ALA A 119 0.54 1.88 -1.55
N GLU A 120 0.30 2.41 -0.37
CA GLU A 120 1.23 2.33 0.77
C GLU A 120 0.48 1.63 1.90
N ILE A 121 0.98 0.45 2.30
CA ILE A 121 0.43 -0.34 3.40
C ILE A 121 1.40 -0.27 4.58
N HIS A 122 0.86 0.00 5.75
CA HIS A 122 1.58 0.00 7.02
C HIS A 122 0.91 -0.99 7.97
N CYS A 123 1.64 -2.00 8.42
CA CYS A 123 1.14 -3.08 9.27
C CYS A 123 1.70 -2.95 10.68
N PHE A 124 0.82 -3.02 11.67
CA PHE A 124 1.17 -2.88 13.09
C PHE A 124 0.65 -4.09 13.88
N LYS A 125 1.52 -4.69 14.70
CA LYS A 125 1.19 -5.84 15.58
C LYS A 125 0.76 -5.40 16.99
N PHE A 126 0.21 -4.19 17.08
CA PHE A 126 -0.28 -3.57 18.30
C PHE A 126 -1.40 -2.58 17.93
N PRO A 127 -2.35 -2.32 18.84
CA PRO A 127 -3.41 -1.36 18.60
C PRO A 127 -2.86 0.05 18.45
N LEU A 128 -3.26 0.73 17.37
CA LEU A 128 -3.07 2.17 17.22
C LEU A 128 -4.30 2.93 17.71
N ASP A 129 -4.08 3.95 18.56
CA ASP A 129 -5.13 4.90 18.95
C ASP A 129 -5.85 5.48 17.73
N TYR A 130 -5.08 5.73 16.66
CA TYR A 130 -5.64 6.21 15.39
C TYR A 130 -6.65 5.25 14.77
N CYS A 131 -6.38 3.94 14.83
CA CYS A 131 -7.30 2.91 14.37
C CYS A 131 -8.55 2.84 15.26
N ILE A 132 -8.36 2.86 16.58
CA ILE A 132 -9.44 2.82 17.57
C ILE A 132 -10.42 3.97 17.34
N ASP A 133 -9.91 5.20 17.24
CA ASP A 133 -10.72 6.40 17.02
C ASP A 133 -11.51 6.33 15.71
N LEU A 134 -10.90 5.86 14.62
CA LEU A 134 -11.58 5.74 13.32
C LEU A 134 -12.67 4.66 13.32
N VAL A 135 -12.42 3.51 13.96
CA VAL A 135 -13.42 2.45 14.13
C VAL A 135 -14.61 2.98 14.93
N GLN A 136 -14.33 3.66 16.05
CA GLN A 136 -15.37 4.26 16.89
C GLN A 136 -16.19 5.30 16.12
N LEU A 137 -15.52 6.23 15.42
CA LEU A 137 -16.18 7.25 14.61
C LEU A 137 -17.11 6.63 13.57
N CYS A 138 -16.59 5.66 12.81
CA CYS A 138 -17.30 5.00 11.73
C CYS A 138 -18.57 4.27 12.23
N GLU A 139 -18.51 3.60 13.37
CA GLU A 139 -19.65 2.85 13.90
C GLU A 139 -20.71 3.76 14.52
N VAL A 140 -20.29 4.88 15.15
CA VAL A 140 -21.20 5.94 15.61
C VAL A 140 -21.94 6.57 14.43
N GLU A 141 -21.25 6.92 13.34
CA GLU A 141 -21.85 7.45 12.11
C GLU A 141 -22.86 6.48 11.47
N ASN A 142 -22.64 5.17 11.66
CA ASN A 142 -23.51 4.12 11.13
C ASN A 142 -24.59 3.64 12.13
N HIS A 143 -24.85 4.39 13.20
CA HIS A 143 -25.88 4.11 14.23
C HIS A 143 -25.77 2.74 14.90
N ARG A 144 -24.56 2.19 15.02
CA ARG A 144 -24.33 0.91 15.69
C ARG A 144 -23.87 1.14 17.11
N LYS A 145 -24.30 0.27 18.04
CA LYS A 145 -23.71 0.25 19.38
C LYS A 145 -22.24 -0.16 19.24
N PRO A 146 -21.29 0.61 19.79
CA PRO A 146 -19.88 0.29 19.69
C PRO A 146 -19.59 -0.97 20.51
N VAL A 147 -19.67 -2.13 19.84
CA VAL A 147 -19.22 -3.40 20.37
C VAL A 147 -18.07 -3.84 19.47
N PHE A 148 -16.85 -3.61 19.94
CA PHE A 148 -15.64 -3.96 19.21
C PHE A 148 -14.85 -4.99 20.01
N PRO A 149 -14.35 -6.05 19.36
CA PRO A 149 -13.26 -6.83 19.91
C PRO A 149 -12.08 -5.89 20.21
N GLU A 150 -11.31 -6.21 21.24
CA GLU A 150 -10.04 -5.53 21.49
C GLU A 150 -9.15 -5.62 20.24
N ILE A 151 -8.67 -4.48 19.76
CA ILE A 151 -7.82 -4.43 18.57
C ILE A 151 -6.47 -5.03 18.92
N LYS A 152 -6.08 -6.10 18.22
CA LYS A 152 -4.79 -6.78 18.40
C LYS A 152 -3.77 -6.28 17.40
N GLU A 153 -4.17 -6.25 16.14
CA GLU A 153 -3.32 -5.92 14.99
C GLU A 153 -4.11 -5.04 14.03
N ASN A 154 -3.43 -4.11 13.36
CA ASN A 154 -4.08 -3.24 12.39
C ASN A 154 -3.18 -2.92 11.20
N ALA A 155 -3.76 -2.95 10.02
CA ALA A 155 -3.12 -2.53 8.79
C ALA A 155 -3.79 -1.28 8.23
N ILE A 156 -2.98 -0.34 7.77
CA ILE A 156 -3.42 0.93 7.22
C ILE A 156 -2.99 1.00 5.76
N LEU A 157 -3.94 1.18 4.86
CA LEU A 157 -3.73 1.36 3.43
C LEU A 157 -4.06 2.79 3.00
N TYR A 158 -3.09 3.45 2.36
CA TYR A 158 -3.31 4.66 1.57
C TYR A 158 -3.31 4.34 0.08
N ALA A 159 -4.50 4.25 -0.52
CA ALA A 159 -4.64 4.13 -1.97
C ALA A 159 -4.34 5.49 -2.64
N MET A 160 -3.19 5.60 -3.29
CA MET A 160 -2.76 6.86 -3.94
C MET A 160 -3.32 6.99 -5.37
N ARG A 161 -3.47 5.86 -6.08
CA ARG A 161 -4.14 5.75 -7.39
C ARG A 161 -4.75 4.35 -7.56
N SER A 162 -5.96 4.26 -8.11
CA SER A 162 -6.63 2.99 -8.45
C SER A 162 -7.01 2.94 -9.92
N ILE A 163 -6.85 1.79 -10.58
CA ILE A 163 -7.51 1.49 -11.85
C ILE A 163 -8.66 0.52 -11.51
N LEU A 164 -9.87 0.76 -12.03
CA LEU A 164 -10.83 -0.33 -12.16
C LEU A 164 -10.25 -1.25 -13.24
N ALA A 165 -9.73 -2.41 -12.84
CA ALA A 165 -9.24 -3.38 -13.80
C ALA A 165 -10.45 -4.05 -14.46
N GLU A 166 -11.06 -3.40 -15.45
CA GLU A 166 -11.85 -4.10 -16.44
C GLU A 166 -10.91 -5.07 -17.17
N ALA A 167 -11.26 -6.36 -17.10
CA ALA A 167 -10.50 -7.44 -17.71
C ALA A 167 -10.24 -7.15 -19.19
N GLY A 168 -8.98 -6.87 -19.56
CA GLY A 168 -8.59 -6.81 -20.97
C GLY A 168 -7.50 -5.81 -21.36
N ALA A 169 -7.12 -4.85 -20.50
CA ALA A 169 -6.07 -3.89 -20.89
C ALA A 169 -4.67 -4.36 -20.47
N ALA A 170 -3.87 -4.82 -21.44
CA ALA A 170 -2.43 -4.92 -21.29
C ALA A 170 -1.86 -3.54 -20.92
N PHE A 171 -1.42 -3.35 -19.67
CA PHE A 171 -0.96 -2.04 -19.21
C PHE A 171 0.56 -1.95 -19.20
N ILE A 172 1.06 -0.99 -19.97
CA ILE A 172 2.46 -0.54 -20.02
C ILE A 172 2.79 0.10 -18.67
N GLN A 173 3.76 -0.46 -17.93
CA GLN A 173 4.24 0.10 -16.67
C GLN A 173 4.71 1.56 -16.88
N PRO A 174 4.19 2.54 -16.13
CA PRO A 174 4.74 3.88 -16.15
C PRO A 174 6.07 3.85 -15.40
N PHE A 175 7.18 4.04 -16.13
CA PHE A 175 8.51 4.12 -15.54
C PHE A 175 8.53 5.18 -14.43
N THR A 176 8.95 4.77 -13.24
CA THR A 176 9.13 5.70 -12.12
C THR A 176 10.26 6.68 -12.44
N LYS A 177 10.22 7.90 -11.88
CA LYS A 177 11.28 8.93 -12.09
C LYS A 177 12.69 8.38 -11.86
N LEU A 178 12.85 7.46 -10.90
CA LEU A 178 14.13 6.82 -10.58
C LEU A 178 14.61 5.87 -11.69
N GLN A 179 13.69 5.13 -12.33
CA GLN A 179 14.01 4.28 -13.48
C GLN A 179 14.37 5.13 -14.70
N LEU A 180 13.71 6.28 -14.89
CA LEU A 180 14.10 7.27 -15.90
C LEU A 180 15.50 7.82 -15.66
N PHE A 181 15.88 8.12 -14.41
CA PHE A 181 17.25 8.49 -14.07
C PHE A 181 18.25 7.37 -14.32
N GLY A 182 17.88 6.12 -14.01
CA GLY A 182 18.70 4.95 -14.33
C GLY A 182 18.93 4.77 -15.82
N ILE A 183 17.88 4.90 -16.63
CA ILE A 183 17.96 4.82 -18.10
C ILE A 183 18.77 5.98 -18.67
N LEU A 184 18.55 7.22 -18.21
CA LEU A 184 19.32 8.40 -18.64
C LEU A 184 20.80 8.26 -18.27
N ALA A 185 21.12 7.76 -17.07
CA ALA A 185 22.49 7.47 -16.67
C ALA A 185 23.12 6.38 -17.55
N PHE A 186 22.37 5.33 -17.89
CA PHE A 186 22.83 4.25 -18.78
C PHE A 186 23.10 4.75 -20.20
N VAL A 187 22.19 5.55 -20.75
CA VAL A 187 22.31 6.16 -22.09
C VAL A 187 23.48 7.14 -22.14
N ASN A 188 23.67 7.94 -21.10
CA ASN A 188 24.77 8.91 -21.03
C ASN A 188 26.13 8.22 -20.82
N CYS A 189 26.17 7.10 -20.10
CA CYS A 189 27.35 6.23 -20.02
C CYS A 189 27.67 5.56 -21.36
N ALA A 190 26.66 5.07 -22.09
CA ALA A 190 26.85 4.46 -23.40
C ALA A 190 27.34 5.48 -24.44
N HIS A 191 26.83 6.71 -24.41
CA HIS A 191 27.29 7.81 -25.27
C HIS A 191 28.77 8.15 -25.03
N LYS A 192 29.19 8.26 -23.76
CA LYS A 192 30.61 8.48 -23.41
C LYS A 192 31.53 7.32 -23.77
N LEU A 193 31.00 6.10 -23.91
CA LEU A 193 31.77 4.93 -24.33
C LEU A 193 32.01 4.94 -25.85
N LEU A 194 31.09 5.51 -26.62
CA LEU A 194 31.17 5.65 -28.08
C LEU A 194 32.06 6.83 -28.52
N GLU A 195 32.20 7.88 -27.73
CA GLU A 195 33.11 9.00 -28.01
C GLU A 195 34.59 8.70 -27.71
N ASN A 196 34.90 7.55 -27.08
CA ASN A 196 36.25 7.11 -26.74
C ASN A 196 36.76 5.95 -27.62
N ILE A 197 36.12 5.71 -28.76
CA ILE A 197 36.58 4.86 -29.88
C ILE A 197 36.92 5.78 -31.05
#